data_AF-A0A642PK39-F1
#
_entry.id   AF-A0A642PK39-F1
#
_cell.length_a   1.000
_cell.length_b   1.000
_cell.length_c   1.000
_cell.angle_alpha   90.00
_cell.angle_beta   90.00
_cell.angle_gamma   90.00
#
_symmetry.space_group_name_H-M   'P 1'
#
loop_
_entity.id
_entity.type
_entity.pdbx_description
1 polymer ?
#
loop_
_entity_poly.entity_id
_entity_poly.type
_entity_poly.pdbx_seq_one_letter_code
_entity_poly.pdbx_strand_id
1 'polypeptide(L)'
;MSLQERQAKQEEIGILNRKILCLIAENKRVCENSSVDALFVLEELKQGNLIISNMTIAERQHIFDFLDLVHANFITRLKQEFDLTKNELLLAALLKVGFSNKQLMIVFDCEMKSIYKNRQRLKADLGLTKNDSLEQMIMMY
;
A
#
# COMPACT_ATOMS: atom_id res chain seq x y z
N MET A 1 -23.52 2.20 -43.49
CA MET A 1 -23.64 2.92 -42.20
C MET A 1 -24.36 4.22 -42.48
N SER A 2 -25.55 4.40 -41.90
CA SER A 2 -26.41 5.57 -42.16
C SER A 2 -25.88 6.83 -41.46
N LEU A 3 -26.32 8.01 -41.92
CA LEU A 3 -25.96 9.29 -41.30
C LEU A 3 -26.42 9.33 -39.83
N GLN A 4 -27.60 8.77 -39.53
CA GLN A 4 -28.15 8.65 -38.19
C GLN A 4 -27.29 7.73 -37.29
N GLU A 5 -26.79 6.61 -37.81
CA GLU A 5 -25.88 5.73 -37.05
C GLU A 5 -24.56 6.44 -36.71
N ARG A 6 -24.04 7.28 -37.61
CA ARG A 6 -22.82 8.06 -37.34
C ARG A 6 -23.07 9.13 -36.27
N GLN A 7 -24.21 9.81 -36.33
CA GLN A 7 -24.59 10.82 -35.33
C GLN A 7 -24.79 10.18 -33.94
N ALA A 8 -25.50 9.06 -33.86
CA ALA A 8 -25.72 8.35 -32.60
C ALA A 8 -24.39 7.90 -31.96
N LYS A 9 -23.46 7.35 -32.76
CA LYS A 9 -22.12 6.98 -32.27
C LYS A 9 -21.32 8.19 -31.77
N GLN A 10 -21.43 9.33 -32.46
CA GLN A 10 -20.73 10.55 -32.07
C GLN A 10 -21.27 11.13 -30.75
N GLU A 11 -22.58 11.02 -30.53
CA GLU A 11 -23.22 11.38 -29.28
C GLU A 11 -22.83 10.43 -28.13
N GLU A 12 -22.78 9.12 -28.40
CA GLU A 12 -22.35 8.10 -27.45
C GLU A 12 -20.88 8.31 -27.02
N ILE A 13 -19.98 8.61 -27.97
CA ILE A 13 -18.59 9.00 -27.67
C ILE A 13 -18.55 10.23 -26.76
N GLY A 14 -19.41 11.23 -27.01
CA GLY A 14 -19.52 12.42 -26.16
C GLY A 14 -19.95 12.09 -24.72
N ILE A 15 -20.88 11.14 -24.55
CA ILE A 15 -21.33 10.66 -23.23
C ILE A 15 -20.20 9.91 -22.52
N LEU A 16 -19.52 8.99 -23.23
CA LEU A 16 -18.38 8.23 -22.71
C LEU A 16 -17.25 9.15 -22.26
N ASN A 17 -16.89 10.16 -23.06
CA ASN A 17 -15.84 11.12 -22.71
C ASN A 17 -16.17 11.92 -21.45
N ARG A 18 -17.43 12.35 -21.28
CA ARG A 18 -17.88 13.00 -20.03
C ARG A 18 -17.77 12.06 -18.84
N LYS A 19 -18.16 10.78 -19.00
CA LYS A 19 -18.06 9.78 -17.94
C LYS A 19 -16.61 9.51 -17.53
N ILE A 20 -15.68 9.43 -18.49
CA ILE A 20 -14.24 9.31 -18.23
C ILE A 20 -13.75 10.50 -17.39
N LEU A 21 -14.12 11.73 -17.74
CA LEU A 21 -13.73 12.92 -16.97
C LEU A 21 -14.26 12.91 -15.54
N CYS A 22 -15.53 12.52 -15.34
CA CYS A 22 -16.12 12.38 -14.00
C CYS A 22 -15.37 11.33 -13.17
N LEU A 23 -15.10 10.15 -13.75
CA LEU A 23 -14.38 9.07 -13.07
C LEU A 23 -12.94 9.47 -12.70
N ILE A 24 -12.26 10.24 -13.56
CA ILE A 24 -10.92 10.76 -13.25
C ILE A 24 -10.97 11.69 -12.02
N ALA A 25 -11.95 12.59 -11.96
CA ALA A 25 -12.09 13.52 -10.84
C ALA A 25 -12.46 12.80 -9.54
N GLU A 26 -13.34 11.79 -9.61
CA GLU A 26 -13.73 10.98 -8.46
C GLU A 26 -12.56 10.14 -7.94
N ASN A 27 -11.82 9.46 -8.83
CA ASN A 27 -10.60 8.75 -8.47
C ASN A 27 -9.58 9.67 -7.81
N LYS A 28 -9.40 10.89 -8.33
CA LYS A 28 -8.49 11.88 -7.73
C LYS A 28 -8.90 12.22 -6.29
N ARG A 29 -10.19 12.46 -6.03
CA ARG A 29 -10.69 12.73 -4.67
C ARG A 29 -10.53 11.55 -3.72
N VAL A 30 -10.79 10.34 -4.21
CA VAL A 30 -10.59 9.10 -3.43
C VAL A 30 -9.11 8.93 -3.08
N CYS A 31 -8.20 9.18 -4.01
CA CYS A 31 -6.76 9.15 -3.77
C CYS A 31 -6.31 10.22 -2.76
N GLU A 32 -6.80 11.46 -2.88
CA GLU A 32 -6.48 12.55 -1.97
C GLU A 32 -6.94 12.23 -0.54
N ASN A 33 -8.18 11.75 -0.36
CA ASN A 33 -8.70 11.38 0.95
C ASN A 33 -7.92 10.20 1.56
N SER A 34 -7.71 9.12 0.80
CA SER A 34 -6.96 7.96 1.28
C SER A 34 -5.50 8.28 1.62
N SER A 35 -4.91 9.29 0.97
CA SER A 35 -3.55 9.73 1.30
C SER A 35 -3.50 10.47 2.64
N VAL A 36 -4.50 11.32 2.93
CA VAL A 36 -4.58 12.03 4.22
C VAL A 36 -4.80 11.04 5.37
N ASP A 37 -5.72 10.10 5.20
CA ASP A 37 -6.00 9.06 6.21
C ASP A 37 -4.77 8.19 6.45
N ALA A 38 -4.06 7.78 5.39
CA ALA A 38 -2.83 6.99 5.53
C ALA A 38 -1.71 7.74 6.25
N LEU A 39 -1.50 9.01 5.92
CA LEU A 39 -0.49 9.85 6.58
C LEU A 39 -0.80 10.04 8.06
N PHE A 40 -2.07 10.26 8.42
CA PHE A 40 -2.50 10.34 9.81
C PHE A 40 -2.18 9.04 10.57
N VAL A 41 -2.58 7.90 10.02
CA VAL A 41 -2.31 6.58 10.63
C VAL A 41 -0.81 6.33 10.77
N LEU A 42 -0.01 6.62 9.74
CA LEU A 42 1.44 6.45 9.79
C LEU A 42 2.09 7.33 10.85
N GLU A 43 1.60 8.56 11.04
CA GLU A 43 2.11 9.46 12.09
C GLU A 43 1.76 8.94 13.49
N GLU A 44 0.53 8.47 13.71
CA GLU A 44 0.11 7.86 14.98
C GLU A 44 0.93 6.60 15.33
N LEU A 45 1.22 5.76 14.33
CA LEU A 45 2.12 4.61 14.49
C LEU A 45 3.55 5.07 14.81
N LYS A 46 4.04 6.13 14.16
CA LYS A 46 5.41 6.64 14.34
C LYS A 46 5.63 7.24 15.72
N GLN A 47 4.60 7.90 16.27
CA GLN A 47 4.58 8.45 17.62
C GLN A 47 4.34 7.37 18.70
N GLY A 48 3.84 6.20 18.31
CA GLY A 48 3.53 5.09 19.23
C GLY A 48 2.17 5.22 19.91
N ASN A 49 1.29 6.07 19.39
CA ASN A 49 -0.09 6.25 19.88
C ASN A 49 -1.01 5.12 19.41
N LEU A 50 -0.64 4.48 18.29
CA LEU A 50 -1.37 3.36 17.69
C LEU A 50 -0.44 2.15 17.55
N ILE A 51 -1.01 0.97 17.79
CA ILE A 51 -0.34 -0.33 17.60
C ILE A 51 -1.15 -1.19 16.62
N ILE A 52 -0.50 -2.13 15.94
CA ILE A 52 -1.09 -2.91 14.86
C ILE A 52 -2.31 -3.69 15.31
N SER A 53 -2.29 -4.26 16.52
CA SER A 53 -3.42 -5.02 17.09
C SER A 53 -4.69 -4.17 17.24
N ASN A 54 -4.55 -2.85 17.42
CA ASN A 54 -5.66 -1.92 17.61
C ASN A 54 -6.10 -1.23 16.30
N MET A 55 -5.37 -1.44 15.20
CA MET A 55 -5.76 -0.87 13.91
C MET A 55 -7.03 -1.52 13.35
N THR A 56 -7.92 -0.68 12.85
CA THR A 56 -9.05 -1.10 12.03
C THR A 56 -8.60 -1.63 10.67
N ILE A 57 -9.49 -2.34 9.99
CA ILE A 57 -9.26 -2.84 8.63
C ILE A 57 -9.05 -1.67 7.66
N ALA A 58 -9.80 -0.58 7.84
CA ALA A 58 -9.70 0.61 6.99
C ALA A 58 -8.33 1.30 7.13
N GLU A 59 -7.86 1.53 8.35
CA GLU A 59 -6.54 2.15 8.59
C GLU A 59 -5.39 1.34 7.96
N ARG A 60 -5.44 0.01 8.06
CA ARG A 60 -4.46 -0.86 7.39
C ARG A 60 -4.54 -0.73 5.86
N GLN A 61 -5.76 -0.66 5.33
CA GLN A 61 -5.98 -0.54 3.89
C GLN A 61 -5.50 0.83 3.37
N HIS A 62 -5.74 1.92 4.10
CA HIS A 62 -5.24 3.25 3.74
C HIS A 62 -3.72 3.26 3.59
N ILE A 63 -2.97 2.61 4.49
CA ILE A 63 -1.51 2.48 4.35
C ILE A 63 -1.15 1.76 3.05
N PHE A 64 -1.83 0.64 2.75
CA PHE A 64 -1.54 -0.14 1.55
C PHE A 64 -1.85 0.63 0.26
N ASP A 65 -3.02 1.27 0.19
CA ASP A 65 -3.43 2.06 -0.97
C ASP A 65 -2.49 3.24 -1.18
N PHE A 66 -2.06 3.89 -0.10
CA PHE A 66 -1.08 4.97 -0.14
C PHE A 66 0.27 4.49 -0.70
N LEU A 67 0.81 3.35 -0.24
CA LEU A 67 2.07 2.83 -0.78
C LEU A 67 1.94 2.33 -2.21
N ASP A 68 0.81 1.76 -2.61
CA ASP A 68 0.57 1.41 -4.00
C ASP A 68 0.57 2.66 -4.89
N LEU A 69 -0.02 3.75 -4.40
CA LEU A 69 -0.04 5.04 -5.09
C LEU A 69 1.37 5.65 -5.21
N VAL A 70 2.16 5.68 -4.13
CA VAL A 70 3.47 6.38 -4.12
C VAL A 70 4.66 5.51 -4.53
N HIS A 71 4.52 4.19 -4.55
CA HIS A 71 5.61 3.24 -4.84
C HIS A 71 5.26 2.23 -5.95
N ALA A 72 4.58 2.70 -7.00
CA ALA A 72 4.33 1.92 -8.21
C ALA A 72 3.70 0.55 -7.92
N ASN A 73 2.58 0.56 -7.21
CA ASN A 73 1.83 -0.64 -6.82
C ASN A 73 2.67 -1.62 -5.98
N PHE A 74 3.52 -1.12 -5.08
CA PHE A 74 4.43 -1.91 -4.24
C PHE A 74 3.76 -3.08 -3.50
N ILE A 75 2.67 -2.82 -2.77
CA ILE A 75 1.92 -3.83 -2.02
C ILE A 75 1.22 -4.80 -2.96
N THR A 76 0.59 -4.30 -4.02
CA THR A 76 -0.08 -5.15 -5.01
C THR A 76 0.92 -6.09 -5.71
N ARG A 77 2.10 -5.58 -6.12
CA ARG A 77 3.16 -6.41 -6.70
C ARG A 77 3.68 -7.46 -5.72
N LEU A 78 3.92 -7.09 -4.46
CA LEU A 78 4.34 -8.05 -3.43
C LEU A 78 3.33 -9.18 -3.25
N LYS A 79 2.02 -8.88 -3.21
CA LYS A 79 0.96 -9.89 -3.11
C LYS A 79 0.86 -10.82 -4.33
N GLN A 80 1.22 -10.32 -5.51
CA GLN A 80 1.15 -11.10 -6.75
C GLN A 80 2.35 -12.03 -6.91
N GLU A 81 3.53 -11.58 -6.49
CA GLU A 81 4.79 -12.31 -6.66
C GLU A 81 5.12 -13.22 -5.46
N PHE A 82 4.60 -12.92 -4.26
CA PHE A 82 4.92 -13.63 -3.03
C PHE A 82 3.67 -13.94 -2.20
N ASP A 83 3.65 -15.11 -1.55
CA ASP A 83 2.58 -15.53 -0.64
C ASP A 83 2.81 -14.98 0.77
N LEU A 84 2.61 -13.66 0.93
CA LEU A 84 2.84 -12.96 2.20
C LEU A 84 1.57 -12.84 3.02
N THR A 85 1.69 -13.04 4.34
CA THR A 85 0.60 -12.75 5.27
C THR A 85 0.35 -11.24 5.37
N LYS A 86 -0.84 -10.87 5.87
CA LYS A 86 -1.20 -9.45 6.10
C LYS A 86 -0.19 -8.73 7.00
N ASN A 87 0.37 -9.43 8.00
CA ASN A 87 1.36 -8.85 8.91
C ASN A 87 2.74 -8.70 8.26
N GLU A 88 3.13 -9.61 7.38
CA GLU A 88 4.36 -9.49 6.57
C GLU A 88 4.28 -8.33 5.58
N LEU A 89 3.14 -8.16 4.92
CA LEU A 89 2.90 -7.00 4.05
C LEU A 89 2.95 -5.69 4.83
N LEU A 90 2.37 -5.65 6.04
CA LEU A 90 2.43 -4.47 6.89
C LEU A 90 3.85 -4.21 7.40
N LEU A 91 4.61 -5.24 7.73
CA LEU A 91 6.03 -5.11 8.07
C LEU A 91 6.82 -4.55 6.88
N ALA A 92 6.63 -5.08 5.68
CA ALA A 92 7.25 -4.59 4.45
C ALA A 92 6.88 -3.11 4.18
N ALA A 93 5.61 -2.75 4.36
CA ALA A 93 5.12 -1.39 4.23
C ALA A 93 5.83 -0.43 5.19
N LEU A 94 5.87 -0.76 6.49
CA LEU A 94 6.52 0.06 7.51
C LEU A 94 8.04 0.17 7.28
N LEU A 95 8.67 -0.88 6.74
CA LEU A 95 10.06 -0.81 6.30
C LEU A 95 10.27 0.11 5.11
N LYS A 96 9.37 0.07 4.12
CA LYS A 96 9.40 0.94 2.93
C LYS A 96 9.35 2.42 3.31
N VAL A 97 8.52 2.75 4.31
CA VAL A 97 8.42 4.13 4.85
C VAL A 97 9.47 4.46 5.92
N GLY A 98 10.41 3.56 6.20
CA GLY A 98 11.60 3.86 7.01
C GLY A 98 11.45 3.68 8.53
N PHE A 99 10.50 2.88 9.01
CA PHE A 99 10.41 2.59 10.44
C PHE A 99 11.64 1.85 10.94
N SER A 100 12.24 2.35 12.02
CA SER A 100 13.35 1.68 12.70
C SER A 100 12.87 0.44 13.46
N ASN A 101 13.78 -0.49 13.77
CA ASN A 101 13.42 -1.67 14.57
C ASN A 101 12.84 -1.32 15.94
N LYS A 102 13.26 -0.20 16.56
CA LYS A 102 12.69 0.29 17.83
C LYS A 102 11.23 0.73 17.66
N GLN A 103 10.91 1.43 16.58
CA GLN A 103 9.52 1.82 16.29
C GLN A 103 8.68 0.59 15.95
N LEU A 104 9.23 -0.36 15.20
CA LEU A 104 8.53 -1.61 14.91
C LEU A 104 8.23 -2.41 16.18
N MET A 105 9.13 -2.44 17.17
CA MET A 105 8.82 -3.06 18.47
C MET A 105 7.59 -2.46 19.13
N ILE A 106 7.50 -1.13 19.15
CA ILE A 106 6.38 -0.39 19.75
C ILE A 106 5.10 -0.69 18.97
N VAL A 107 5.15 -0.52 17.64
CA VAL A 107 3.99 -0.67 16.74
C VAL A 107 3.44 -2.09 16.71
N PHE A 108 4.31 -3.11 16.73
CA PHE A 108 3.90 -4.51 16.81
C PHE A 108 3.64 -4.99 18.25
N ASP A 109 3.85 -4.13 19.26
CA ASP A 109 3.75 -4.46 20.68
C ASP A 109 4.49 -5.77 21.04
N CYS A 110 5.78 -5.82 20.69
CA CYS A 110 6.58 -7.03 20.92
C CYS A 110 8.05 -6.75 21.17
N GLU A 111 8.75 -7.79 21.65
CA GLU A 111 10.19 -7.72 21.91
C GLU A 111 11.02 -7.62 20.63
N MET A 112 12.21 -7.01 20.74
CA MET A 112 13.17 -6.88 19.64
C MET A 112 13.50 -8.22 18.96
N LYS A 113 13.58 -9.30 19.75
CA LYS A 113 13.85 -10.65 19.24
C LYS A 113 12.74 -11.14 18.30
N SER A 114 11.49 -10.77 18.58
CA SER A 114 10.34 -11.09 17.74
C SER A 114 10.38 -10.29 16.43
N ILE A 115 10.77 -9.02 16.47
CA ILE A 115 11.00 -8.22 15.25
C ILE A 115 12.06 -8.87 14.36
N TYR A 116 13.20 -9.29 14.90
CA TYR A 116 14.23 -9.97 14.10
C TYR A 116 13.74 -11.28 13.48
N LYS A 117 12.97 -12.08 14.22
CA LYS A 117 12.37 -13.31 13.68
C LYS A 117 11.37 -13.01 12.55
N ASN A 118 10.51 -12.01 12.72
CA ASN A 118 9.54 -11.63 11.69
C ASN A 118 10.24 -11.12 10.43
N ARG A 119 11.31 -10.32 10.57
CA ARG A 119 12.14 -9.89 9.43
C ARG A 119 12.82 -11.08 8.73
N GLN A 120 13.33 -12.04 9.49
CA GLN A 120 13.95 -13.23 8.92
C GLN A 120 12.94 -14.09 8.15
N ARG A 121 11.71 -14.22 8.67
CA ARG A 121 10.62 -14.89 7.97
C ARG A 121 10.26 -14.16 6.68
N LEU A 122 9.96 -12.87 6.77
CA LEU A 122 9.69 -12.02 5.60
C LEU A 122 10.79 -12.13 4.54
N LYS A 123 12.06 -12.11 4.96
CA LYS A 123 13.21 -12.30 4.07
C LYS A 123 13.18 -13.67 3.35
N ALA A 124 12.85 -14.74 4.06
CA ALA A 124 12.75 -16.08 3.49
C ALA A 124 11.57 -16.18 2.50
N ASP A 125 10.42 -15.60 2.84
CA ASP A 125 9.22 -15.64 1.99
C ASP A 125 9.37 -14.80 0.71
N LEU A 126 10.26 -13.80 0.75
CA LEU A 126 10.71 -13.03 -0.41
C LEU A 126 11.82 -13.74 -1.23
N GLY A 127 12.19 -14.96 -0.88
CA GLY A 127 13.21 -15.75 -1.59
C GLY A 127 14.65 -15.26 -1.41
N LEU A 128 14.92 -14.43 -0.40
CA LEU A 128 16.25 -13.84 -0.17
C LEU A 128 17.17 -14.77 0.62
N THR A 129 18.43 -14.85 0.21
CA THR A 129 19.48 -15.62 0.86
C THR A 129 20.08 -14.90 2.06
N LYS A 130 20.89 -15.58 2.88
CA LYS A 130 21.51 -15.00 4.09
C LYS A 130 22.31 -13.72 3.81
N ASN A 131 22.91 -13.59 2.64
CA ASN A 131 23.77 -12.47 2.28
C ASN A 131 22.99 -11.24 1.75
N ASP A 132 21.72 -11.43 1.37
CA ASP A 132 20.91 -10.35 0.80
C ASP A 132 20.41 -9.39 1.89
N SER A 133 20.32 -8.10 1.61
CA SER A 133 19.71 -7.15 2.55
C SER A 133 18.20 -7.05 2.29
N LEU A 134 17.41 -7.34 3.32
CA LEU A 134 15.96 -7.14 3.28
C LEU A 134 15.63 -5.66 3.06
N GLU A 135 16.35 -4.77 3.74
CA GLU A 135 16.17 -3.33 3.65
C GLU A 135 16.44 -2.81 2.24
N GLN A 136 17.54 -3.24 1.61
CA GLN A 136 17.85 -2.85 0.23
C GLN A 136 16.79 -3.38 -0.74
N MET A 137 16.36 -4.64 -0.59
CA MET A 137 15.31 -5.20 -1.43
C MET A 137 14.03 -4.36 -1.30
N ILE A 138 13.53 -4.15 -0.07
CA ILE A 138 12.31 -3.38 0.17
C ILE A 138 12.43 -1.96 -0.37
N MET A 139 13.57 -1.28 -0.20
CA MET A 139 13.75 0.08 -0.71
C MET A 139 13.75 0.16 -2.24
N MET A 140 14.37 -0.80 -2.94
CA MET A 140 14.52 -0.77 -4.40
C MET A 140 13.37 -1.40 -5.18
N TYR A 141 12.58 -2.28 -4.54
CA TYR A 141 11.44 -2.95 -5.14
C TYR A 141 10.28 -1.99 -5.42
#